data_AF-A0A1G6GJL6-F1
#
_entry.id   AF-A0A1G6GJL6-F1
#
_cell.length_a   1.000
_cell.length_b   1.000
_cell.length_c   1.000
_cell.angle_alpha   90.00
_cell.angle_beta   90.00
_cell.angle_gamma   90.00
#
_symmetry.space_group_name_H-M   'P 1'
#
loop_
_entity.id
_entity.type
_entity.pdbx_description
1 polymer ?
#
loop_
_entity_poly.entity_id
_entity_poly.type
_entity_poly.pdbx_seq_one_letter_code
_entity_poly.pdbx_strand_id
1 'polypeptide(L)'
;MKRIVIGVLALFIIFGNLRADEGMWLPLLVGKQKMKEMKASGFKLKAEDIYSINHNSLKDAIVQFGGGCTGEVISDEGLIITNHHCGYRQIQEHSSLEHNYLEDGFWAMSKREELSNPNLSVKFLVRMEDVTEKILGGITMETPEEERGKLIIARSAATTKLAIEGTNFIAEVKPLFYGNQYFLSLLSDKKIPVETLVE
;
A
#
# COMPACT_ATOMS: atom_id res chain seq x y z
N MET A 1 10.15 -49.19 -19.49
CA MET A 1 11.16 -48.45 -18.66
C MET A 1 11.76 -47.25 -19.39
N LYS A 2 12.42 -47.39 -20.56
CA LYS A 2 13.01 -46.25 -21.29
C LYS A 2 12.06 -45.08 -21.57
N ARG A 3 10.81 -45.37 -21.97
CA ARG A 3 9.77 -44.34 -22.22
C ARG A 3 9.34 -43.59 -20.95
N ILE A 4 9.38 -44.25 -19.79
CA ILE A 4 9.06 -43.64 -18.50
C ILE A 4 10.21 -42.73 -18.05
N VAL A 5 11.45 -43.20 -18.21
CA VAL A 5 12.65 -42.39 -17.91
C VAL A 5 12.71 -41.14 -18.78
N ILE A 6 12.41 -41.26 -20.08
CA ILE A 6 12.34 -40.10 -21.00
C ILE A 6 11.21 -39.15 -20.60
N GLY A 7 10.04 -39.66 -20.20
CA GLY A 7 8.93 -38.85 -19.73
C GLY A 7 9.26 -38.07 -18.46
N VAL A 8 9.94 -38.69 -17.49
CA VAL A 8 10.38 -38.03 -16.26
C VAL A 8 11.45 -36.98 -16.53
N LEU A 9 12.42 -37.26 -17.42
CA LEU A 9 13.45 -36.29 -17.79
C LEU A 9 12.86 -35.07 -18.50
N ALA A 10 11.90 -35.29 -19.40
CA ALA A 10 11.19 -34.20 -20.08
C ALA A 10 10.40 -33.33 -19.10
N LEU A 11 9.78 -33.94 -18.08
CA LEU A 11 9.08 -33.22 -17.01
C LEU A 11 10.04 -32.32 -16.22
N PHE A 12 11.22 -32.82 -15.84
CA PHE A 12 12.24 -32.03 -15.12
C PHE A 12 12.78 -30.85 -15.95
N ILE A 13 12.87 -30.98 -17.28
CA ILE A 13 13.31 -29.89 -18.16
C ILE A 13 12.24 -28.80 -18.28
N ILE A 14 10.95 -29.18 -18.32
CA ILE A 14 9.82 -28.23 -18.42
C ILE A 14 9.66 -27.41 -17.14
N PHE A 15 9.90 -28.00 -15.96
CA PHE A 15 9.77 -27.30 -14.67
C PHE A 15 11.04 -26.57 -14.21
N GLY A 16 12.15 -26.68 -14.92
CA GLY A 16 13.47 -26.23 -14.45
C GLY A 16 13.69 -24.71 -14.37
N ASN A 17 12.80 -23.87 -14.91
CA ASN A 17 13.05 -22.43 -15.05
C ASN A 17 11.82 -21.52 -14.87
N LEU A 18 10.89 -21.86 -13.97
CA LEU A 18 9.89 -20.89 -13.54
C LEU A 18 10.52 -19.96 -12.50
N ARG A 19 10.97 -18.78 -12.94
CA ARG A 19 11.46 -17.70 -12.07
C ARG A 19 10.46 -16.54 -12.08
N ALA A 20 9.92 -16.21 -10.92
CA ALA A 20 9.11 -15.03 -10.73
C ALA A 20 10.01 -13.88 -10.22
N ASP A 21 10.65 -13.18 -11.16
CA ASP A 21 11.55 -12.07 -10.84
C ASP A 21 10.77 -10.78 -10.51
N GLU A 22 9.60 -10.60 -11.13
CA GLU A 22 8.65 -9.50 -10.90
C GLU A 22 7.74 -9.75 -9.69
N GLY A 23 7.04 -8.70 -9.23
CA GLY A 23 6.03 -8.79 -8.18
C GLY A 23 5.91 -7.53 -7.33
N MET A 24 4.83 -7.45 -6.55
CA MET A 24 4.62 -6.42 -5.53
C MET A 24 5.03 -6.96 -4.17
N TRP A 25 6.01 -6.32 -3.55
CA TRP A 25 6.64 -6.80 -2.31
C TRP A 25 6.17 -5.98 -1.13
N LEU A 26 5.91 -6.63 0.01
CA LEU A 26 5.55 -5.92 1.23
C LEU A 26 6.75 -5.08 1.71
N PRO A 27 6.59 -3.76 1.95
CA PRO A 27 7.69 -2.91 2.41
C PRO A 27 8.37 -3.46 3.67
N LEU A 28 7.59 -3.98 4.62
CA LEU A 28 8.07 -4.64 5.85
C LEU A 28 9.03 -5.82 5.58
N LEU A 29 8.91 -6.49 4.44
CA LEU A 29 9.68 -7.69 4.10
C LEU A 29 10.75 -7.48 3.04
N VAL A 30 10.85 -6.29 2.44
CA VAL A 30 11.78 -5.99 1.34
C VAL A 30 13.23 -6.31 1.71
N GLY A 31 13.59 -6.04 2.97
CA GLY A 31 14.88 -6.35 3.57
C GLY A 31 15.28 -7.82 3.43
N LYS A 32 14.32 -8.73 3.70
CA LYS A 32 14.53 -10.17 3.68
C LYS A 32 14.37 -10.75 2.28
N GLN A 33 13.49 -10.18 1.46
CA GLN A 33 13.03 -10.79 0.21
C GLN A 33 13.76 -10.28 -1.03
N LYS A 34 14.07 -8.97 -1.12
CA LYS A 34 14.54 -8.37 -2.39
C LYS A 34 15.83 -7.57 -2.30
N MET A 35 16.30 -7.20 -1.12
CA MET A 35 17.49 -6.35 -1.02
C MET A 35 18.73 -6.92 -1.73
N LYS A 36 18.97 -8.23 -1.69
CA LYS A 36 20.10 -8.84 -2.41
C LYS A 36 20.03 -8.55 -3.91
N GLU A 37 18.87 -8.74 -4.51
CA GLU A 37 18.63 -8.49 -5.94
C GLU A 37 18.67 -7.00 -6.26
N MET A 38 18.01 -6.16 -5.45
CA MET A 38 18.05 -4.70 -5.62
C MET A 38 19.49 -4.18 -5.59
N LYS A 39 20.31 -4.65 -4.63
CA LYS A 39 21.74 -4.29 -4.55
C LYS A 39 22.52 -4.76 -5.77
N ALA A 40 22.27 -5.99 -6.24
CA ALA A 40 22.90 -6.52 -7.46
C ALA A 40 22.54 -5.67 -8.69
N SER A 41 21.32 -5.13 -8.74
CA SER A 41 20.85 -4.20 -9.78
C SER A 41 21.31 -2.74 -9.58
N GLY A 42 22.17 -2.46 -8.59
CA GLY A 42 22.77 -1.14 -8.39
C GLY A 42 22.10 -0.26 -7.33
N PHE A 43 21.03 -0.73 -6.67
CA PHE A 43 20.37 0.02 -5.60
C PHE A 43 21.33 0.35 -4.45
N LYS A 44 21.36 1.61 -4.01
CA LYS A 44 22.36 2.11 -3.05
C LYS A 44 21.85 2.20 -1.62
N LEU A 45 20.54 2.34 -1.42
CA LEU A 45 19.95 2.47 -0.08
C LEU A 45 19.86 1.13 0.65
N LYS A 46 19.68 1.19 1.97
CA LYS A 46 19.44 0.07 2.86
C LYS A 46 17.94 -0.27 2.91
N ALA A 47 17.62 -1.44 3.47
CA ALA A 47 16.21 -1.83 3.68
C ALA A 47 15.47 -0.82 4.58
N GLU A 48 16.15 -0.36 5.63
CA GLU A 48 15.62 0.59 6.60
C GLU A 48 15.36 1.98 6.00
N ASP A 49 16.07 2.35 4.93
CA ASP A 49 15.80 3.58 4.19
C ASP A 49 14.48 3.47 3.40
N ILE A 50 14.04 2.26 3.02
CA ILE A 50 12.75 2.02 2.35
C ILE A 50 11.61 1.99 3.38
N TYR A 51 11.79 1.19 4.43
CA TYR A 51 10.78 0.99 5.47
C TYR A 51 11.45 0.82 6.83
N SER A 52 11.09 1.69 7.77
CA SER A 52 11.46 1.58 9.18
C SER A 52 10.29 2.01 10.06
N ILE A 53 10.14 1.37 11.22
CA ILE A 53 9.19 1.80 12.27
C ILE A 53 9.90 2.65 13.35
N ASN A 54 11.23 2.70 13.33
CA ASN A 54 12.04 3.30 14.39
C ASN A 54 12.58 4.68 14.01
N HIS A 55 12.63 4.99 12.72
CA HIS A 55 13.08 6.28 12.19
C HIS A 55 12.38 6.55 10.85
N ASN A 56 12.54 7.77 10.34
CA ASN A 56 12.01 8.16 9.04
C ASN A 56 12.59 7.30 7.90
N SER A 57 11.77 6.96 6.94
CA SER A 57 12.10 6.17 5.75
C SER A 57 11.27 6.63 4.55
N LEU A 58 11.53 6.09 3.35
CA LEU A 58 10.77 6.43 2.14
C LEU A 58 9.26 6.22 2.30
N LYS A 59 8.82 5.25 3.12
CA LYS A 59 7.39 5.04 3.41
C LYS A 59 6.67 6.31 3.89
N ASP A 60 7.38 7.21 4.57
CA ASP A 60 6.81 8.41 5.19
C ASP A 60 6.52 9.51 4.16
N ALA A 61 7.10 9.41 2.97
CA ALA A 61 6.85 10.30 1.84
C ALA A 61 5.81 9.73 0.86
N ILE A 62 5.44 8.45 0.94
CA ILE A 62 4.47 7.82 0.04
C ILE A 62 3.08 7.82 0.66
N VAL A 63 2.07 8.25 -0.10
CA VAL A 63 0.71 8.41 0.39
C VAL A 63 -0.31 7.64 -0.44
N GLN A 64 -1.38 7.18 0.22
CA GLN A 64 -2.60 6.78 -0.46
C GLN A 64 -3.43 8.04 -0.73
N PHE A 65 -3.60 8.39 -2.01
CA PHE A 65 -4.30 9.58 -2.47
C PHE A 65 -5.73 9.23 -2.91
N GLY A 66 -6.74 9.87 -2.32
CA GLY A 66 -8.14 9.72 -2.73
C GLY A 66 -8.70 8.30 -2.61
N GLY A 67 -8.04 7.43 -1.84
CA GLY A 67 -8.45 6.03 -1.61
C GLY A 67 -8.09 5.04 -2.73
N GLY A 68 -7.69 5.51 -3.91
CA GLY A 68 -7.41 4.65 -5.08
C GLY A 68 -6.10 4.92 -5.81
N CYS A 69 -5.43 6.03 -5.52
CA CYS A 69 -4.18 6.42 -6.15
C CYS A 69 -3.02 6.45 -5.16
N THR A 70 -1.81 6.60 -5.71
CA THR A 70 -0.60 6.91 -4.94
C THR A 70 -0.19 8.35 -5.21
N GLY A 71 0.39 9.00 -4.22
CA GLY A 71 1.15 10.23 -4.41
C GLY A 71 2.40 10.22 -3.55
N GLU A 72 3.20 11.26 -3.70
CA GLU A 72 4.45 11.41 -2.96
C GLU A 72 4.67 12.85 -2.51
N VAL A 73 5.12 12.99 -1.25
CA VAL A 73 5.49 14.27 -0.66
C VAL A 73 6.87 14.67 -1.18
N ILE A 74 6.98 15.86 -1.76
CA ILE A 74 8.21 16.38 -2.37
C ILE A 74 8.73 17.67 -1.71
N SER A 75 8.03 18.21 -0.70
CA SER A 75 8.50 19.35 0.10
C SER A 75 8.27 19.15 1.60
N ASP A 76 9.03 19.88 2.41
CA ASP A 76 8.86 19.97 3.87
C ASP A 76 7.58 20.70 4.30
N GLU A 77 6.98 21.45 3.38
CA GLU A 77 5.69 22.13 3.56
C GLU A 77 4.49 21.27 3.12
N GLY A 78 4.71 20.03 2.66
CA GLY A 78 3.64 19.08 2.36
C GLY A 78 3.12 19.08 0.92
N LEU A 79 3.89 19.61 -0.04
CA LEU A 79 3.56 19.50 -1.46
C LEU A 79 3.55 18.03 -1.88
N ILE A 80 2.43 17.59 -2.45
CA ILE A 80 2.23 16.22 -2.95
C ILE A 80 2.09 16.26 -4.46
N ILE A 81 2.80 15.38 -5.15
CA ILE A 81 2.57 15.10 -6.56
C ILE A 81 1.84 13.76 -6.72
N THR A 82 1.00 13.69 -7.74
CA THR A 82 0.30 12.47 -8.17
C THR A 82 0.04 12.58 -9.66
N ASN A 83 -0.64 11.59 -10.27
CA ASN A 83 -0.98 11.69 -11.68
C ASN A 83 -2.19 12.60 -11.90
N HIS A 84 -2.21 13.28 -13.05
CA HIS A 84 -3.35 14.09 -13.50
C HIS A 84 -4.70 13.34 -13.39
N HIS A 85 -4.75 12.06 -13.82
CA HIS A 85 -5.99 11.27 -13.75
C HIS A 85 -6.46 10.98 -12.31
N CYS A 86 -5.57 11.05 -11.33
CA CYS A 86 -5.91 10.90 -9.91
C CYS A 86 -6.54 12.16 -9.33
N GLY A 87 -6.08 13.35 -9.78
CA GLY A 87 -6.65 14.65 -9.41
C GLY A 87 -7.79 15.12 -10.34
N TYR A 88 -8.08 14.39 -11.42
CA TYR A 88 -9.04 14.78 -12.45
C TYR A 88 -10.42 15.12 -11.90
N ARG A 89 -10.88 14.37 -10.89
CA ARG A 89 -12.16 14.64 -10.23
C ARG A 89 -12.15 16.02 -9.56
N GLN A 90 -11.07 16.37 -8.88
CA GLN A 90 -10.92 17.67 -8.21
C GLN A 90 -10.82 18.79 -9.25
N ILE A 91 -10.03 18.61 -10.31
CA ILE A 91 -9.95 19.57 -11.41
C ILE A 91 -11.34 19.82 -12.02
N GLN A 92 -12.10 18.75 -12.28
CA GLN A 92 -13.46 18.85 -12.80
C GLN A 92 -14.39 19.57 -11.82
N GLU A 93 -14.34 19.26 -10.52
CA GLU A 93 -15.18 19.88 -9.49
C GLU A 93 -14.95 21.40 -9.37
N HIS A 94 -13.75 21.88 -9.72
CA HIS A 94 -13.41 23.31 -9.74
C HIS A 94 -13.56 24.00 -11.10
N SER A 95 -13.78 23.24 -12.18
CA SER A 95 -13.90 23.79 -13.53
C SER A 95 -15.31 24.35 -13.79
N SER A 96 -15.39 25.47 -14.51
CA SER A 96 -16.62 26.09 -14.99
C SER A 96 -16.47 26.56 -16.44
N LEU A 97 -17.52 27.16 -17.00
CA LEU A 97 -17.43 27.80 -18.33
C LEU A 97 -16.55 29.05 -18.32
N GLU A 98 -16.46 29.74 -17.18
CA GLU A 98 -15.58 30.90 -17.01
C GLU A 98 -14.13 30.50 -16.71
N HIS A 99 -13.91 29.38 -16.01
CA HIS A 99 -12.58 28.88 -15.64
C HIS A 99 -12.47 27.39 -15.97
N ASN A 100 -11.98 27.06 -17.17
CA ASN A 100 -11.92 25.68 -17.63
C ASN A 100 -10.57 25.02 -17.29
N TYR A 101 -10.38 24.63 -16.03
CA TYR A 101 -9.12 24.01 -15.59
C TYR A 101 -8.83 22.65 -16.26
N LEU A 102 -9.84 21.98 -16.82
CA LEU A 102 -9.66 20.77 -17.61
C LEU A 102 -8.96 21.03 -18.95
N GLU A 103 -9.14 22.21 -19.54
CA GLU A 103 -8.55 22.60 -20.82
C GLU A 103 -7.28 23.45 -20.63
N ASP A 104 -7.35 24.42 -19.73
CA ASP A 104 -6.32 25.45 -19.55
C ASP A 104 -5.28 25.08 -18.48
N GLY A 105 -5.56 24.07 -17.67
CA GLY A 105 -4.80 23.75 -16.46
C GLY A 105 -5.02 24.75 -15.32
N PHE A 106 -4.40 24.47 -14.17
CA PHE A 106 -4.47 25.33 -13.00
C PHE A 106 -3.11 25.46 -12.31
N TRP A 107 -2.71 26.68 -11.99
CA TRP A 107 -1.44 26.99 -11.34
C TRP A 107 -1.66 28.05 -10.26
N ALA A 108 -1.70 27.64 -9.00
CA ALA A 108 -1.69 28.54 -7.85
C ALA A 108 -0.32 29.23 -7.74
N MET A 109 -0.29 30.56 -7.82
CA MET A 109 0.95 31.34 -7.69
C MET A 109 1.29 31.66 -6.24
N SER A 110 0.40 31.34 -5.31
CA SER A 110 0.60 31.44 -3.87
C SER A 110 -0.27 30.45 -3.11
N LYS A 111 0.08 30.14 -1.85
CA LYS A 111 -0.70 29.22 -0.99
C LYS A 111 -2.17 29.62 -0.80
N ARG A 112 -2.47 30.91 -0.91
CA ARG A 112 -3.85 31.42 -0.78
C ARG A 112 -4.70 31.15 -2.03
N GLU A 113 -4.07 30.84 -3.15
CA GLU A 113 -4.74 30.51 -4.40
C GLU A 113 -5.00 29.00 -4.52
N GLU A 114 -4.38 28.17 -3.67
CA GLU A 114 -4.61 26.73 -3.65
C GLU A 114 -6.08 26.39 -3.37
N LEU A 115 -6.65 25.51 -4.20
CA LEU A 115 -8.08 25.19 -4.17
C LEU A 115 -8.37 24.12 -3.13
N SER A 116 -9.34 24.38 -2.23
CA SER A 116 -9.73 23.42 -1.20
C SER A 116 -10.57 22.27 -1.75
N ASN A 117 -10.27 21.04 -1.33
CA ASN A 117 -10.98 19.82 -1.74
C ASN A 117 -11.53 19.06 -0.52
N PRO A 118 -12.74 19.41 0.00
CA PRO A 118 -13.26 18.91 1.27
C PRO A 118 -13.42 17.39 1.40
N ASN A 119 -13.56 16.69 0.27
CA ASN A 119 -13.79 15.24 0.22
C ASN A 119 -12.53 14.44 -0.17
N LEU A 120 -11.40 15.12 -0.41
CA LEU A 120 -10.15 14.45 -0.73
C LEU A 120 -9.41 14.12 0.57
N SER A 121 -8.93 12.88 0.67
CA SER A 121 -8.16 12.39 1.81
C SER A 121 -6.82 11.84 1.36
N VAL A 122 -5.83 11.97 2.24
CA VAL A 122 -4.48 11.47 2.04
C VAL A 122 -4.07 10.68 3.27
N LYS A 123 -3.71 9.41 3.09
CA LYS A 123 -3.32 8.53 4.19
C LYS A 123 -1.84 8.17 4.12
N PHE A 124 -1.18 8.23 5.27
CA PHE A 124 0.22 7.84 5.43
C PHE A 124 0.34 6.50 6.13
N LEU A 125 1.24 5.63 5.67
CA LEU A 125 1.52 4.36 6.33
C LEU A 125 2.39 4.57 7.57
N VAL A 126 1.81 4.40 8.76
CA VAL A 126 2.53 4.49 10.04
C VAL A 126 3.36 3.23 10.26
N ARG A 127 2.72 2.06 10.20
CA ARG A 127 3.39 0.76 10.33
C ARG A 127 2.55 -0.37 9.76
N MET A 128 3.21 -1.47 9.47
CA MET A 128 2.63 -2.77 9.17
C MET A 128 3.05 -3.80 10.22
N GLU A 129 2.20 -4.78 10.48
CA GLU A 129 2.45 -5.89 11.41
C GLU A 129 1.86 -7.19 10.84
N ASP A 130 2.60 -8.29 10.93
CA ASP A 130 2.06 -9.63 10.68
C ASP A 130 1.21 -10.04 11.90
N VAL A 131 -0.09 -10.21 11.68
CA VAL A 131 -1.06 -10.61 12.70
C VAL A 131 -1.65 -11.99 12.40
N THR A 132 -1.00 -12.78 11.54
CA THR A 132 -1.50 -14.08 11.09
C THR A 132 -1.83 -15.01 12.25
N GLU A 133 -0.97 -15.11 13.25
CA GLU A 133 -1.21 -15.93 14.44
C GLU A 133 -2.45 -15.44 15.22
N LYS A 134 -2.57 -14.13 15.44
CA LYS A 134 -3.72 -13.54 16.15
C LYS A 134 -5.05 -13.83 15.44
N ILE A 135 -5.04 -13.91 14.11
CA ILE A 135 -6.24 -14.14 13.30
C ILE A 135 -6.53 -15.64 13.16
N LEU A 136 -5.54 -16.45 12.81
CA LEU A 136 -5.70 -17.86 12.47
C LEU A 136 -5.42 -18.82 13.63
N GLY A 137 -4.99 -18.34 14.79
CA GLY A 137 -4.64 -19.16 15.95
C GLY A 137 -5.76 -20.14 16.33
N GLY A 138 -5.45 -21.45 16.32
CA GLY A 138 -6.40 -22.52 16.62
C GLY A 138 -7.44 -22.82 15.53
N ILE A 139 -7.41 -22.11 14.38
CA ILE A 139 -8.20 -22.49 13.20
C ILE A 139 -7.44 -23.60 12.48
N THR A 140 -8.11 -24.72 12.26
CA THR A 140 -7.53 -25.93 11.66
C THR A 140 -8.29 -26.30 10.39
N MET A 141 -7.86 -27.37 9.70
CA MET A 141 -8.57 -27.86 8.52
C MET A 141 -9.93 -28.47 8.86
N GLU A 142 -10.12 -28.84 10.12
CA GLU A 142 -11.33 -29.41 10.68
C GLU A 142 -12.36 -28.34 11.10
N THR A 143 -11.94 -27.07 11.19
CA THR A 143 -12.84 -25.96 11.53
C THR A 143 -13.83 -25.72 10.39
N PRO A 144 -15.15 -25.75 10.64
CA PRO A 144 -16.16 -25.46 9.61
C PRO A 144 -15.97 -24.06 9.00
N GLU A 145 -16.13 -23.94 7.68
CA GLU A 145 -15.84 -22.69 6.96
C GLU A 145 -16.66 -21.49 7.46
N GLU A 146 -17.93 -21.71 7.84
CA GLU A 146 -18.77 -20.66 8.42
C GLU A 146 -18.21 -20.16 9.75
N GLU A 147 -17.72 -21.06 10.59
CA GLU A 147 -17.10 -20.73 11.87
C GLU A 147 -15.75 -20.03 11.67
N ARG A 148 -14.93 -20.53 10.73
CA ARG A 148 -13.68 -19.91 10.31
C ARG A 148 -13.89 -18.45 9.90
N GLY A 149 -14.87 -18.18 9.03
CA GLY A 149 -15.20 -16.83 8.59
C GLY A 149 -15.61 -15.92 9.76
N LYS A 150 -16.47 -16.40 10.67
CA LYS A 150 -16.88 -15.64 11.86
C LYS A 150 -15.70 -15.31 12.78
N LEU A 151 -14.83 -16.28 13.04
CA LEU A 151 -13.64 -16.10 13.87
C LEU A 151 -12.68 -15.07 13.25
N ILE A 152 -12.42 -15.15 11.95
CA ILE A 152 -11.54 -14.22 11.24
C ILE A 152 -12.09 -12.78 11.33
N ILE A 153 -13.39 -12.59 11.07
CA ILE A 153 -14.03 -11.26 11.15
C ILE A 153 -13.94 -10.71 12.58
N ALA A 154 -14.32 -11.50 13.58
CA ALA A 154 -14.31 -11.08 14.98
C ALA A 154 -12.90 -10.73 15.46
N ARG A 155 -11.90 -11.56 15.15
CA ARG A 155 -10.50 -11.33 15.53
C ARG A 155 -9.88 -10.16 14.78
N SER A 156 -10.22 -9.97 13.51
CA SER A 156 -9.77 -8.81 12.73
C SER A 156 -10.31 -7.52 13.32
N ALA A 157 -11.60 -7.47 13.66
CA ALA A 157 -12.23 -6.30 14.30
C ALA A 157 -11.65 -6.01 15.69
N ALA A 158 -11.38 -7.04 16.50
CA ALA A 158 -10.72 -6.87 17.79
C ALA A 158 -9.29 -6.34 17.63
N THR A 159 -8.53 -6.88 16.66
CA THR A 159 -7.14 -6.48 16.39
C THR A 159 -7.06 -5.04 15.91
N THR A 160 -7.94 -4.61 14.99
CA THR A 160 -7.95 -3.21 14.53
C THR A 160 -8.36 -2.26 15.65
N LYS A 161 -9.37 -2.62 16.46
CA LYS A 161 -9.81 -1.79 17.60
C LYS A 161 -8.67 -1.55 18.60
N LEU A 162 -7.94 -2.61 18.97
CA LEU A 162 -6.79 -2.51 19.87
C LEU A 162 -5.66 -1.66 19.25
N ALA A 163 -5.42 -1.80 17.94
CA ALA A 163 -4.35 -1.08 17.26
C ALA A 163 -4.55 0.44 17.21
N ILE A 164 -5.79 0.92 17.30
CA ILE A 164 -6.13 2.35 17.26
C ILE A 164 -6.47 2.93 18.63
N GLU A 165 -6.48 2.12 19.69
CA GLU A 165 -6.87 2.56 21.03
C GLU A 165 -6.00 3.72 21.51
N GLY A 166 -6.64 4.83 21.89
CA GLY A 166 -5.94 6.05 22.31
C GLY A 166 -5.27 6.84 21.18
N THR A 167 -5.54 6.52 19.91
CA THR A 167 -4.96 7.20 18.74
C THR A 167 -6.06 7.74 17.82
N ASN A 168 -5.69 8.64 16.90
CA ASN A 168 -6.55 9.10 15.79
C ASN A 168 -6.23 8.36 14.48
N PHE A 169 -5.59 7.19 14.55
CA PHE A 169 -5.21 6.41 13.39
C PHE A 169 -6.34 5.51 12.91
N ILE A 170 -6.21 5.06 11.66
CA ILE A 170 -7.05 4.06 11.04
C ILE A 170 -6.25 2.75 11.00
N ALA A 171 -6.87 1.64 11.37
CA ALA A 171 -6.27 0.32 11.24
C ALA A 171 -7.07 -0.56 10.30
N GLU A 172 -6.37 -1.28 9.43
CA GLU A 172 -6.96 -2.26 8.52
C GLU A 172 -6.23 -3.59 8.63
N VAL A 173 -6.97 -4.68 8.80
CA VAL A 173 -6.44 -6.04 8.65
C VAL A 173 -6.82 -6.54 7.26
N LYS A 174 -5.83 -6.97 6.48
CA LYS A 174 -6.04 -7.53 5.13
C LYS A 174 -5.50 -8.96 5.04
N PRO A 175 -6.27 -9.87 4.41
CA PRO A 175 -5.75 -11.18 4.04
C PRO A 175 -4.79 -11.04 2.86
N LEU A 176 -3.66 -11.73 2.93
CA LEU A 176 -2.72 -11.92 1.83
C LEU A 176 -2.56 -13.41 1.55
N PHE A 177 -2.02 -13.73 0.36
CA PHE A 177 -1.78 -15.10 -0.07
C PHE A 177 -3.03 -15.99 0.06
N TYR A 178 -4.17 -15.53 -0.48
CA TYR A 178 -5.46 -16.23 -0.39
C TYR A 178 -5.93 -16.52 1.04
N GLY A 179 -5.59 -15.66 2.00
CA GLY A 179 -5.99 -15.82 3.41
C GLY A 179 -5.08 -16.77 4.20
N ASN A 180 -3.89 -17.08 3.68
CA ASN A 180 -2.87 -17.81 4.43
C ASN A 180 -2.09 -16.90 5.39
N GLN A 181 -2.07 -15.59 5.15
CA GLN A 181 -1.47 -14.62 6.05
C GLN A 181 -2.37 -13.39 6.23
N TYR A 182 -2.25 -12.72 7.37
CA TYR A 182 -3.01 -11.50 7.69
C TYR A 182 -2.06 -10.42 8.17
N PHE A 183 -2.15 -9.24 7.56
CA PHE A 183 -1.35 -8.09 7.93
C PHE A 183 -2.23 -6.95 8.39
N LEU A 184 -1.83 -6.33 9.50
CA LEU A 184 -2.39 -5.09 10.01
C LEU A 184 -1.60 -3.92 9.40
N SER A 185 -2.29 -2.96 8.80
CA SER A 185 -1.76 -1.66 8.41
C SER A 185 -2.35 -0.59 9.32
N LEU A 186 -1.48 0.20 9.97
CA LEU A 186 -1.85 1.39 10.73
C LEU A 186 -1.56 2.61 9.87
N LEU A 187 -2.60 3.42 9.65
CA LEU A 187 -2.62 4.54 8.72
C LEU A 187 -2.94 5.83 9.48
N SER A 188 -2.21 6.89 9.20
CA SER A 188 -2.60 8.22 9.66
C SER A 188 -3.48 8.85 8.60
N ASP A 189 -4.72 9.18 8.99
CA ASP A 189 -5.59 10.02 8.18
C ASP A 189 -5.25 11.47 8.47
N LYS A 190 -4.41 12.07 7.63
CA LYS A 190 -4.34 13.51 7.59
C LYS A 190 -5.40 13.92 6.58
N LYS A 191 -6.48 14.53 7.07
CA LYS A 191 -7.18 15.54 6.27
C LYS A 191 -6.19 16.67 6.05
N ILE A 192 -5.29 16.48 5.10
CA ILE A 192 -4.55 17.58 4.53
C ILE A 192 -5.67 18.49 4.03
N PRO A 193 -5.73 19.78 4.41
CA PRO A 193 -6.42 20.73 3.57
C PRO A 193 -5.70 20.59 2.25
N VAL A 194 -6.24 19.78 1.34
CA VAL A 194 -5.61 19.44 0.07
C VAL A 194 -5.67 20.73 -0.72
N GLU A 195 -4.67 21.56 -0.44
CA GLU A 195 -4.18 22.73 -1.13
C GLU A 195 -3.34 22.26 -2.34
N THR A 196 -3.58 21.03 -2.81
CA THR A 196 -2.77 20.35 -3.80
C THR A 196 -3.07 20.92 -5.17
N LEU A 197 -2.08 21.62 -5.71
CA LEU A 197 -1.86 21.77 -7.14
C LEU A 197 -1.94 20.40 -7.81
N VAL A 198 -2.97 20.18 -8.62
CA VAL A 198 -2.94 19.13 -9.63
C VAL A 198 -2.37 19.79 -10.88
N GLU A 199 -1.14 19.46 -11.24
CA GLU A 199 -0.62 19.73 -12.59
C GLU A 199 -1.29 18.82 -13.62
#